data_AF-A0A932LBI1-F1
#
_entry.id   AF-A0A932LBI1-F1
#
_cell.length_a   1.000
_cell.length_b   1.000
_cell.length_c   1.000
_cell.angle_alpha   90.00
_cell.angle_beta   90.00
_cell.angle_gamma   90.00
#
_symmetry.space_group_name_H-M   'P 1'
#
loop_
_entity.id
_entity.type
_entity.pdbx_description
1 polymer ?
#
loop_
_entity_poly.entity_id
_entity_poly.type
_entity_poly.pdbx_seq_one_letter_code
_entity_poly.pdbx_strand_id
1 'polypeptide(L)'
;AGNYNWICPYSHEITHGITLSLVAICLAWRNSLDRRWWSAAGSGLALGLVFLTKPEVFLAAVLGIGAFGVVTVRQSRLGAFDTARMIITWAGAAILPSVVAFCLLSIKLPVPGAFAGTLGAWPYVFDVRITGNPYFRSLMGTNDLPANLTAIAESAAAYAALLAAIVGLSLVFGRARSSLWQGAAVAFLIIVVPLWLGRELVPWEAMARPWPLFLVIMLASAAMAIRRQTLDPQAASALSLRISLLVFSLALLFKVFFNARVMHYGFGLAMPAAMMLIAAAWSWLPPLVARFGGQPAVFRAGLCAVWVVVMLVHIEISNNVFAGKTHPVGAGGDRFLADGRGEFVAAAVDYLQQHSQPDETVAVMPEGIMINYLARRRTPGKFQVYLVPEMLMFGEQEMLAELKQKPPEWLVLVHRDDSEYGHRFFGRDYGQGFGEWIRENYQGAQLFGAHPLTGPYFGVLITRRADTMRPRPAG
;
A
#
# COMPACT_ATOMS: atom_id res chain seq x y z
N ALA A 1 -2.07 9.55 9.00
CA ALA A 1 -1.73 10.22 7.73
C ALA A 1 -0.27 10.72 7.79
N GLY A 2 0.36 11.02 6.64
CA GLY A 2 1.73 11.57 6.56
C GLY A 2 2.91 10.64 6.87
N ASN A 3 2.67 9.32 6.90
CA ASN A 3 3.73 8.32 7.14
C ASN A 3 4.31 7.77 5.84
N TYR A 4 3.45 7.43 4.88
CA TYR A 4 3.85 6.86 3.59
C TYR A 4 3.07 7.48 2.44
N ASN A 5 3.72 7.63 1.29
CA ASN A 5 3.11 8.05 0.04
C ASN A 5 3.77 7.31 -1.14
N TRP A 6 3.44 7.66 -2.39
CA TRP A 6 4.01 6.98 -3.56
C TRP A 6 5.53 7.18 -3.72
N ILE A 7 6.08 8.29 -3.23
CA ILE A 7 7.51 8.62 -3.30
C ILE A 7 8.27 7.95 -2.14
N CYS A 8 7.69 8.02 -0.93
CA CYS A 8 8.21 7.43 0.29
C CYS A 8 7.23 6.36 0.81
N PRO A 9 7.11 5.21 0.13
CA PRO A 9 6.25 4.13 0.59
C PRO A 9 6.89 3.41 1.78
N TYR A 10 6.09 2.71 2.59
CA TYR A 10 6.63 1.83 3.63
C TYR A 10 7.42 0.64 3.04
N SER A 11 7.15 0.29 1.78
CA SER A 11 7.88 -0.70 1.01
C SER A 11 7.81 -0.35 -0.48
N HIS A 12 8.97 -0.17 -1.10
CA HIS A 12 9.08 0.12 -2.53
C HIS A 12 8.58 -1.03 -3.43
N GLU A 13 8.44 -2.24 -2.88
CA GLU A 13 7.86 -3.38 -3.61
C GLU A 13 6.45 -3.05 -4.15
N ILE A 14 5.65 -2.28 -3.42
CA ILE A 14 4.30 -1.91 -3.87
C ILE A 14 4.33 -0.96 -5.06
N THR A 15 5.14 0.09 -4.97
CA THR A 15 5.21 1.12 -6.02
C THR A 15 5.83 0.53 -7.29
N HIS A 16 6.89 -0.28 -7.16
CA HIS A 16 7.48 -1.00 -8.28
C HIS A 16 6.51 -2.04 -8.85
N GLY A 17 5.90 -2.87 -8.00
CA GLY A 17 4.99 -3.91 -8.42
C GLY A 17 3.79 -3.37 -9.20
N ILE A 18 3.14 -2.30 -8.72
CA ILE A 18 1.99 -1.71 -9.42
C ILE A 18 2.44 -1.09 -10.75
N THR A 19 3.56 -0.35 -10.76
CA THR A 19 4.09 0.26 -12.00
C THR A 19 4.41 -0.80 -13.04
N LEU A 20 5.12 -1.86 -12.65
CA LEU A 20 5.46 -3.00 -13.52
C LEU A 20 4.22 -3.75 -13.98
N SER A 21 3.18 -3.88 -13.14
CA SER A 21 1.91 -4.48 -13.53
C SER A 21 1.21 -3.67 -14.63
N LEU A 22 1.19 -2.35 -14.50
CA LEU A 22 0.64 -1.47 -15.54
C LEU A 22 1.46 -1.53 -16.83
N VAL A 23 2.79 -1.61 -16.75
CA VAL A 23 3.67 -1.86 -17.91
C VAL A 23 3.33 -3.20 -18.56
N ALA A 24 3.16 -4.26 -17.77
CA ALA A 24 2.82 -5.58 -18.28
C ALA A 24 1.46 -5.60 -19.00
N ILE A 25 0.43 -4.96 -18.42
CA ILE A 25 -0.89 -4.80 -19.04
C ILE A 25 -0.82 -3.94 -20.32
N CYS A 26 -0.06 -2.85 -20.30
CA CYS A 26 0.12 -1.98 -21.46
C CYS A 26 0.82 -2.71 -22.62
N LEU A 27 1.85 -3.50 -22.33
CA LEU A 27 2.55 -4.30 -23.33
C LEU A 27 1.69 -5.46 -23.85
N ALA A 28 0.87 -6.08 -23.01
CA ALA A 28 -0.12 -7.07 -23.44
C ALA A 28 -1.16 -6.44 -24.37
N TRP A 29 -1.63 -5.24 -24.04
CA TRP A 29 -2.54 -4.48 -24.89
C TRP A 29 -1.89 -4.09 -26.22
N ARG A 30 -0.67 -3.56 -26.21
CA ARG A 30 0.09 -3.24 -27.42
C ARG A 30 0.30 -4.46 -28.31
N ASN A 31 0.60 -5.60 -27.72
CA ASN A 31 0.74 -6.87 -28.41
C ASN A 31 -0.55 -7.32 -29.12
N SER A 32 -1.73 -6.98 -28.59
CA SER A 32 -3.01 -7.23 -29.29
C SER A 32 -3.18 -6.40 -30.57
N LEU A 33 -2.51 -5.26 -30.65
CA LEU A 33 -2.57 -4.35 -31.80
C LEU A 33 -1.49 -4.70 -32.84
N ASP A 34 -0.25 -4.87 -32.40
CA ASP A 34 0.91 -5.04 -33.30
C ASP A 34 1.30 -6.51 -33.56
N ARG A 35 0.85 -7.45 -32.71
CA ARG A 35 1.18 -8.88 -32.73
C ARG A 35 2.68 -9.19 -32.71
N ARG A 36 3.50 -8.27 -32.19
CA ARG A 36 4.96 -8.41 -32.16
C ARG A 36 5.41 -9.25 -30.97
N TRP A 37 6.32 -10.19 -31.21
CA TRP A 37 6.83 -11.11 -30.17
C TRP A 37 7.48 -10.38 -28.99
N TRP A 38 8.15 -9.25 -29.22
CA TRP A 38 8.81 -8.48 -28.16
C TRP A 38 7.81 -7.77 -27.24
N SER A 39 6.60 -7.43 -27.71
CA SER A 39 5.53 -6.88 -26.87
C SER A 39 5.03 -7.96 -25.90
N ALA A 40 4.88 -9.20 -26.37
CA ALA A 40 4.54 -10.36 -25.53
C ALA A 40 5.67 -10.71 -24.54
N ALA A 41 6.91 -10.76 -25.01
CA ALA A 41 8.09 -11.00 -24.17
C ALA A 41 8.26 -9.90 -23.11
N GLY A 42 8.09 -8.63 -23.48
CA GLY A 42 8.17 -7.50 -22.56
C GLY A 42 7.07 -7.53 -21.50
N SER A 43 5.84 -7.91 -21.87
CA SER A 43 4.76 -8.13 -20.90
C SER A 43 5.09 -9.26 -19.91
N GLY A 44 5.64 -10.37 -20.43
CA GLY A 44 6.11 -11.49 -19.60
C GLY A 44 7.21 -11.08 -18.65
N LEU A 45 8.28 -10.44 -19.17
CA LEU A 45 9.41 -9.94 -18.38
C LEU A 45 8.95 -8.99 -17.26
N ALA A 46 8.05 -8.05 -17.57
CA ALA A 46 7.48 -7.15 -16.58
C ALA A 46 6.72 -7.92 -15.50
N LEU A 47 5.91 -8.91 -15.86
CA LEU A 47 5.22 -9.76 -14.89
C LEU A 47 6.20 -10.56 -14.01
N GLY A 48 7.28 -11.09 -14.58
CA GLY A 48 8.34 -11.77 -13.82
C GLY A 48 9.02 -10.83 -12.82
N LEU A 49 9.20 -9.55 -13.16
CA LEU A 49 9.67 -8.56 -12.20
C LEU A 49 8.63 -8.26 -11.11
N VAL A 50 7.33 -8.26 -11.44
CA VAL A 50 6.26 -8.15 -10.42
C VAL A 50 6.31 -9.33 -9.44
N PHE A 51 6.63 -10.54 -9.89
CA PHE A 51 6.75 -11.72 -9.00
C PHE A 51 7.75 -11.49 -7.86
N LEU A 52 8.84 -10.77 -8.14
CA LEU A 52 9.90 -10.43 -7.18
C LEU A 52 9.52 -9.25 -6.24
N THR A 53 8.30 -8.72 -6.34
CA THR A 53 7.82 -7.61 -5.49
C THR A 53 6.92 -8.11 -4.37
N LYS A 54 5.59 -8.10 -4.57
CA LYS A 54 4.60 -8.58 -3.60
C LYS A 54 3.66 -9.63 -4.22
N PRO A 55 3.37 -10.72 -3.50
CA PRO A 55 2.45 -11.76 -3.96
C PRO A 55 1.07 -11.22 -4.36
N GLU A 56 0.48 -10.31 -3.58
CA GLU A 56 -0.85 -9.76 -3.88
C GLU A 56 -0.87 -8.92 -5.17
N VAL A 57 0.23 -8.20 -5.46
CA VAL A 57 0.35 -7.39 -6.67
C VAL A 57 0.59 -8.29 -7.89
N PHE A 58 1.40 -9.34 -7.73
CA PHE A 58 1.59 -10.36 -8.77
C PHE A 58 0.28 -11.07 -9.11
N LEU A 59 -0.47 -11.53 -8.11
CA LEU A 59 -1.77 -12.17 -8.32
C LEU A 59 -2.73 -11.24 -9.06
N ALA A 60 -2.80 -9.96 -8.67
CA ALA A 60 -3.61 -8.99 -9.37
C ALA A 60 -3.18 -8.82 -10.84
N ALA A 61 -1.88 -8.73 -11.11
CA ALA A 61 -1.33 -8.60 -12.46
C ALA A 61 -1.66 -9.82 -13.33
N VAL A 62 -1.48 -11.03 -12.80
CA VAL A 62 -1.84 -12.29 -13.48
C VAL A 62 -3.32 -12.31 -13.82
N LEU A 63 -4.20 -11.95 -12.87
CA LEU A 63 -5.65 -11.92 -13.09
C LEU A 63 -6.03 -10.87 -14.14
N GLY A 64 -5.44 -9.68 -14.10
CA GLY A 64 -5.65 -8.63 -15.09
C GLY A 64 -5.23 -9.05 -16.49
N ILE A 65 -4.01 -9.59 -16.65
CA ILE A 65 -3.47 -10.06 -17.94
C ILE A 65 -4.24 -11.28 -18.44
N GLY A 66 -4.62 -12.20 -17.55
CA GLY A 66 -5.43 -13.36 -17.87
C GLY A 66 -6.81 -12.97 -18.39
N ALA A 67 -7.49 -12.03 -17.73
CA ALA A 67 -8.77 -11.49 -18.20
C ALA A 67 -8.63 -10.83 -19.59
N PHE A 68 -7.55 -10.09 -19.82
CA PHE A 68 -7.23 -9.52 -21.13
C PHE A 68 -7.09 -10.62 -22.21
N GLY A 69 -6.30 -11.66 -21.92
CA GLY A 69 -6.05 -12.77 -22.84
C GLY A 69 -7.33 -13.53 -23.21
N VAL A 70 -8.17 -13.86 -22.23
CA VAL A 70 -9.45 -14.57 -22.44
C VAL A 70 -10.37 -13.78 -23.38
N VAL A 71 -10.50 -12.46 -23.17
CA VAL A 71 -11.34 -11.63 -24.04
C VAL A 71 -10.73 -11.49 -25.43
N THR A 72 -9.42 -11.25 -25.51
CA THR A 72 -8.71 -11.07 -26.78
C THR A 72 -8.79 -12.32 -27.65
N VAL A 73 -8.56 -13.51 -27.08
CA VAL A 73 -8.65 -14.79 -27.82
C VAL A 73 -10.07 -15.02 -28.34
N ARG A 74 -11.09 -14.74 -27.52
CA ARG A 74 -12.50 -14.88 -27.92
C ARG A 74 -12.89 -13.95 -29.06
N GLN A 75 -12.38 -12.72 -29.08
CA GLN A 75 -12.78 -11.70 -30.06
C GLN A 75 -11.92 -11.72 -31.33
N SER A 76 -10.62 -12.02 -31.21
CA SER A 76 -9.66 -11.88 -32.30
C SER A 76 -9.58 -13.11 -33.22
N ARG A 77 -10.26 -14.20 -32.87
CA ARG A 77 -10.23 -15.50 -33.59
C ARG A 77 -8.79 -15.92 -33.96
N LEU A 78 -7.85 -15.73 -33.04
CA LEU A 78 -6.45 -16.09 -33.26
C LEU A 78 -6.34 -17.60 -33.50
N GLY A 79 -5.46 -17.99 -34.42
CA GLY A 79 -5.13 -19.41 -34.62
C GLY A 79 -4.52 -20.00 -33.35
N ALA A 80 -4.76 -21.29 -33.11
CA ALA A 80 -4.24 -22.00 -31.95
C ALA A 80 -2.71 -21.94 -31.87
N PHE A 81 -2.03 -22.01 -33.02
CA PHE A 81 -0.57 -21.95 -33.12
C PHE A 81 0.00 -20.59 -32.69
N ASP A 82 -0.54 -19.48 -33.22
CA ASP A 82 -0.09 -18.14 -32.86
C ASP A 82 -0.34 -17.84 -31.38
N THR A 83 -1.49 -18.27 -30.87
CA THR A 83 -1.84 -18.16 -29.45
C THR A 83 -0.84 -18.93 -28.58
N ALA A 84 -0.52 -20.17 -28.94
CA ALA A 84 0.47 -20.99 -28.22
C ALA A 84 1.85 -20.34 -28.24
N ARG A 85 2.31 -19.86 -29.41
CA ARG A 85 3.59 -19.18 -29.55
C ARG A 85 3.68 -17.94 -28.67
N MET A 86 2.63 -17.12 -28.61
CA MET A 86 2.57 -15.92 -27.76
C MET A 86 2.60 -16.29 -26.27
N ILE A 87 1.84 -17.30 -25.86
CA ILE A 87 1.83 -17.79 -24.48
C ILE A 87 3.20 -18.33 -24.08
N ILE A 88 3.85 -19.13 -24.92
CA ILE A 88 5.19 -19.67 -24.65
C ILE A 88 6.22 -18.54 -24.54
N THR A 89 6.18 -17.56 -25.45
CA THR A 89 7.08 -16.40 -25.43
C THR A 89 6.89 -15.58 -24.15
N TRP A 90 5.63 -15.32 -23.77
CA TRP A 90 5.27 -14.59 -22.56
C TRP A 90 5.69 -15.35 -21.29
N ALA A 91 5.38 -16.65 -21.19
CA ALA A 91 5.70 -17.48 -20.04
C ALA A 91 7.21 -17.66 -19.86
N GLY A 92 7.94 -17.89 -20.96
CA GLY A 92 9.40 -17.97 -20.94
C GLY A 92 10.04 -16.67 -20.46
N ALA A 93 9.56 -15.51 -20.93
CA ALA A 93 10.05 -14.22 -20.48
C ALA A 93 9.66 -13.91 -19.02
N ALA A 94 8.51 -14.39 -18.54
CA ALA A 94 8.07 -14.19 -17.16
C ALA A 94 8.88 -14.98 -16.12
N ILE A 95 9.46 -16.11 -16.51
CA ILE A 95 10.32 -16.92 -15.62
C ILE A 95 11.71 -16.29 -15.47
N LEU A 96 12.18 -15.57 -16.49
CA LEU A 96 13.55 -15.07 -16.57
C LEU A 96 13.98 -14.22 -15.35
N PRO A 97 13.21 -13.22 -14.86
CA PRO A 97 13.62 -12.44 -13.69
C PRO A 97 13.82 -13.28 -12.43
N SER A 98 12.95 -14.26 -12.18
CA SER A 98 13.07 -15.15 -11.01
C SER A 98 14.31 -16.05 -11.09
N VAL A 99 14.62 -16.55 -12.29
CA VAL A 99 15.86 -17.32 -12.52
C VAL A 99 17.09 -16.44 -12.31
N VAL A 100 17.10 -15.22 -12.85
CA VAL A 100 18.21 -14.27 -12.67
C VAL A 100 18.39 -13.92 -11.19
N ALA A 101 17.31 -13.63 -10.46
CA ALA A 101 17.36 -13.34 -9.03
C ALA A 101 17.92 -14.52 -8.23
N PHE A 102 17.45 -15.74 -8.50
CA PHE A 102 17.96 -16.95 -7.87
C PHE A 102 19.45 -17.17 -8.13
N CYS A 103 19.89 -17.02 -9.39
CA CYS A 103 21.30 -17.14 -9.76
C CYS A 103 22.15 -16.08 -9.05
N LEU A 104 21.71 -14.83 -9.00
CA LEU A 104 22.43 -13.75 -8.32
C LEU A 104 22.53 -13.98 -6.80
N LEU A 105 21.45 -14.43 -6.16
CA LEU A 105 21.46 -14.77 -4.73
C LEU A 105 22.35 -15.98 -4.42
N SER A 106 22.38 -16.97 -5.33
CA SER A 106 23.22 -18.18 -5.18
C SER A 106 24.72 -17.88 -5.22
N ILE A 107 25.14 -16.67 -5.64
CA ILE A 107 26.54 -16.22 -5.55
C ILE A 107 26.97 -16.00 -4.09
N LYS A 108 26.02 -15.63 -3.21
CA LYS A 108 26.30 -15.22 -1.82
C LYS A 108 25.62 -16.09 -0.77
N LEU A 109 24.58 -16.83 -1.13
CA LEU A 109 23.79 -17.64 -0.22
C LEU A 109 23.83 -19.12 -0.61
N PRO A 110 23.74 -20.05 0.35
CA PRO A 110 23.44 -21.45 0.07
C PRO A 110 22.13 -21.58 -0.72
N VAL A 111 22.01 -22.63 -1.53
CA VAL A 111 20.83 -22.88 -2.40
C VAL A 111 19.49 -22.71 -1.67
N PRO A 112 19.27 -23.26 -0.45
CA PRO A 112 18.01 -23.04 0.26
C PRO A 112 17.75 -21.56 0.60
N GLY A 113 18.79 -20.82 0.97
CA GLY A 113 18.71 -19.39 1.26
C GLY A 113 18.46 -18.54 0.02
N ALA A 114 19.09 -18.89 -1.11
CA ALA A 114 18.85 -18.23 -2.40
C ALA A 114 17.42 -18.48 -2.91
N PHE A 115 16.91 -19.71 -2.75
CA PHE A 115 15.54 -20.07 -3.10
C PHE A 115 14.53 -19.33 -2.22
N ALA A 116 14.72 -19.35 -0.90
CA ALA A 116 13.89 -18.61 0.05
C ALA A 116 13.91 -17.10 -0.24
N GLY A 117 15.08 -16.53 -0.52
CA GLY A 117 15.24 -15.12 -0.89
C GLY A 117 14.54 -14.76 -2.21
N THR A 118 14.52 -15.66 -3.19
CA THR A 118 13.81 -15.47 -4.47
C THR A 118 12.29 -15.54 -4.28
N LEU A 119 11.80 -16.41 -3.39
CA LEU A 119 10.39 -16.49 -3.04
C LEU A 119 9.94 -15.34 -2.14
N GLY A 120 10.84 -14.71 -1.38
CA GLY A 120 10.53 -13.56 -0.54
C GLY A 120 9.33 -13.82 0.38
N ALA A 121 8.24 -13.07 0.19
CA ALA A 121 7.04 -13.15 1.03
C ALA A 121 6.10 -14.35 0.72
N TRP A 122 6.30 -15.06 -0.40
CA TRP A 122 5.43 -16.17 -0.83
C TRP A 122 5.17 -17.25 0.23
N PRO A 123 6.17 -17.71 1.00
CA PRO A 123 5.96 -18.75 2.03
C PRO A 123 4.98 -18.35 3.13
N TYR A 124 4.78 -17.04 3.35
CA TYR A 124 3.99 -16.50 4.46
C TYR A 124 2.56 -16.12 4.07
N VAL A 125 2.22 -16.12 2.78
CA VAL A 125 0.92 -15.64 2.26
C VAL A 125 -0.26 -16.43 2.84
N PHE A 126 -0.07 -17.72 3.10
CA PHE A 126 -1.10 -18.62 3.64
C PHE A 126 -0.92 -18.95 5.12
N ASP A 127 -0.01 -18.27 5.82
CA ASP A 127 0.16 -18.50 7.25
C ASP A 127 -1.03 -17.90 8.01
N VAL A 128 -1.87 -18.79 8.56
CA VAL A 128 -3.08 -18.43 9.30
C VAL A 128 -2.74 -17.67 10.58
N ARG A 129 -1.55 -17.88 11.15
CA ARG A 129 -1.10 -17.15 12.35
C ARG A 129 -0.90 -15.67 12.05
N ILE A 130 -0.40 -15.36 10.84
CA ILE A 130 -0.19 -14.00 10.36
C ILE A 130 -1.52 -13.40 9.90
N THR A 131 -2.22 -14.06 8.98
CA THR A 131 -3.47 -13.53 8.40
C THR A 131 -4.63 -13.47 9.38
N GLY A 132 -4.62 -14.31 10.42
CA GLY A 132 -5.59 -14.31 11.52
C GLY A 132 -5.35 -13.26 12.60
N ASN A 133 -4.21 -12.56 12.59
CA ASN A 133 -3.90 -11.52 13.58
C ASN A 133 -4.95 -10.38 13.51
N PRO A 134 -5.34 -9.80 14.66
CA PRO A 134 -6.32 -8.70 14.73
C PRO A 134 -6.06 -7.56 13.75
N TYR A 135 -4.80 -7.19 13.52
CA TYR A 135 -4.38 -6.15 12.60
C TYR A 135 -4.86 -6.43 11.16
N PHE A 136 -4.54 -7.62 10.62
CA PHE A 136 -4.90 -7.97 9.24
C PHE A 136 -6.41 -8.13 9.05
N ARG A 137 -7.11 -8.69 10.02
CA ARG A 137 -8.57 -8.80 9.96
C ARG A 137 -9.27 -7.43 10.04
N SER A 138 -8.71 -6.49 10.81
CA SER A 138 -9.19 -5.11 10.88
C SER A 138 -8.99 -4.38 9.54
N LEU A 139 -7.82 -4.57 8.92
CA LEU A 139 -7.51 -4.05 7.58
C LEU A 139 -8.45 -4.60 6.50
N MET A 140 -8.74 -5.91 6.53
CA MET A 140 -9.67 -6.53 5.59
C MET A 140 -11.12 -6.08 5.82
N GLY A 141 -11.47 -5.66 7.05
CA GLY A 141 -12.84 -5.37 7.47
C GLY A 141 -13.64 -6.60 7.91
N THR A 142 -12.97 -7.72 8.21
CA THR A 142 -13.61 -9.00 8.56
C THR A 142 -13.81 -9.20 10.08
N ASN A 143 -13.28 -8.30 10.91
CA ASN A 143 -13.52 -8.33 12.35
C ASN A 143 -14.96 -7.92 12.72
N ASP A 144 -15.54 -6.97 11.99
CA ASP A 144 -16.93 -6.52 12.17
C ASP A 144 -17.57 -6.32 10.80
N LEU A 145 -17.97 -7.45 10.20
CA LEU A 145 -18.53 -7.45 8.86
C LEU A 145 -19.84 -6.64 8.77
N PRO A 146 -20.80 -6.75 9.71
CA PRO A 146 -22.02 -5.95 9.68
C PRO A 146 -21.74 -4.44 9.67
N ALA A 147 -20.87 -3.94 10.55
CA ALA A 147 -20.57 -2.50 10.57
C ALA A 147 -19.87 -2.02 9.29
N ASN A 148 -18.98 -2.84 8.73
CA ASN A 148 -18.30 -2.51 7.47
C ASN A 148 -19.27 -2.51 6.27
N LEU A 149 -20.20 -3.46 6.21
CA LEU A 149 -21.25 -3.51 5.18
C LEU A 149 -22.21 -2.31 5.30
N THR A 150 -22.63 -1.94 6.50
CA THR A 150 -23.46 -0.74 6.73
C THR A 150 -22.75 0.50 6.24
N ALA A 151 -21.47 0.68 6.60
CA ALA A 151 -20.70 1.84 6.15
C ALA A 151 -20.46 1.87 4.62
N ILE A 152 -20.34 0.70 3.97
CA ILE A 152 -20.31 0.60 2.50
C ILE A 152 -21.65 1.08 1.93
N ALA A 153 -22.77 0.66 2.50
CA ALA A 153 -24.12 1.05 2.05
C ALA A 153 -24.37 2.56 2.24
N GLU A 154 -24.04 3.11 3.40
CA GLU A 154 -24.15 4.55 3.70
C GLU A 154 -23.29 5.38 2.74
N SER A 155 -22.04 4.97 2.54
CA SER A 155 -21.14 5.64 1.60
C SER A 155 -21.68 5.54 0.17
N ALA A 156 -22.12 4.36 -0.27
CA ALA A 156 -22.70 4.18 -1.60
C ALA A 156 -23.95 5.04 -1.81
N ALA A 157 -24.81 5.19 -0.80
CA ALA A 157 -25.98 6.07 -0.84
C ALA A 157 -25.57 7.55 -0.96
N ALA A 158 -24.53 7.99 -0.24
CA ALA A 158 -24.01 9.35 -0.37
C ALA A 158 -23.46 9.62 -1.80
N TYR A 159 -22.72 8.66 -2.37
CA TYR A 159 -22.27 8.74 -3.77
C TYR A 159 -23.45 8.80 -4.75
N ALA A 160 -24.47 7.98 -4.53
CA ALA A 160 -25.67 7.96 -5.37
C ALA A 160 -26.43 9.30 -5.31
N ALA A 161 -26.60 9.88 -4.11
CA ALA A 161 -27.23 11.18 -3.93
C ALA A 161 -26.44 12.31 -4.62
N LEU A 162 -25.10 12.32 -4.45
CA LEU A 162 -24.23 13.29 -5.10
C LEU A 162 -24.28 13.15 -6.63
N LEU A 163 -24.21 11.91 -7.14
CA LEU A 163 -24.32 11.65 -8.58
C LEU A 163 -25.69 12.06 -9.13
N ALA A 164 -26.78 11.77 -8.40
CA ALA A 164 -28.13 12.16 -8.77
C ALA A 164 -28.27 13.69 -8.85
N ALA A 165 -27.67 14.44 -7.93
CA ALA A 165 -27.65 15.90 -7.97
C ALA A 165 -26.92 16.42 -9.24
N ILE A 166 -25.75 15.87 -9.55
CA ILE A 166 -24.97 16.25 -10.75
C ILE A 166 -25.71 15.90 -12.04
N VAL A 167 -26.32 14.71 -12.11
CA VAL A 167 -27.14 14.28 -13.25
C VAL A 167 -28.38 15.17 -13.37
N GLY A 168 -29.07 15.48 -12.26
CA GLY A 168 -30.24 16.35 -12.23
C GLY A 168 -29.94 17.75 -12.78
N LEU A 169 -28.84 18.37 -12.33
CA LEU A 169 -28.37 19.65 -12.86
C LEU A 169 -28.10 19.55 -14.37
N SER A 170 -27.37 18.52 -14.81
CA SER A 170 -27.09 18.30 -16.23
C SER A 170 -28.36 18.15 -17.08
N LEU A 171 -29.39 17.46 -16.57
CA LEU A 171 -30.68 17.29 -17.23
C LEU A 171 -31.50 18.58 -17.29
N VAL A 172 -31.53 19.37 -16.21
CA VAL A 172 -32.25 20.65 -16.16
C VAL A 172 -31.67 21.63 -17.17
N PHE A 173 -30.35 21.83 -17.15
CA PHE A 173 -29.68 22.76 -18.07
C PHE A 173 -29.69 22.26 -19.53
N GLY A 174 -29.68 20.94 -19.74
CA GLY A 174 -29.85 20.32 -21.06
C GLY A 174 -31.24 20.57 -21.66
N ARG A 175 -32.31 20.41 -20.86
CA ARG A 175 -33.70 20.67 -21.31
C ARG A 175 -34.00 22.15 -21.50
N ALA A 176 -33.45 23.01 -20.66
CA ALA A 176 -33.65 24.46 -20.75
C ALA A 176 -32.93 25.11 -21.95
N ARG A 177 -32.08 24.36 -22.70
CA ARG A 177 -31.21 24.89 -23.77
C ARG A 177 -30.42 26.14 -23.35
N SER A 178 -30.05 26.16 -22.07
CA SER A 178 -29.27 27.22 -21.44
C SER A 178 -27.87 27.37 -22.05
N SER A 179 -27.24 28.52 -21.80
CA SER A 179 -25.82 28.72 -22.15
C SER A 179 -24.95 27.70 -21.41
N LEU A 180 -24.12 26.98 -22.16
CA LEU A 180 -23.23 25.93 -21.65
C LEU A 180 -22.32 26.42 -20.52
N TRP A 181 -21.78 27.63 -20.66
CA TRP A 181 -20.88 28.22 -19.66
C TRP A 181 -21.61 28.57 -18.36
N GLN A 182 -22.84 29.10 -18.46
CA GLN A 182 -23.66 29.42 -17.30
C GLN A 182 -24.07 28.14 -16.57
N GLY A 183 -24.55 27.12 -17.30
CA GLY A 183 -24.91 25.83 -16.71
C GLY A 183 -23.73 25.15 -16.01
N ALA A 184 -22.55 25.18 -16.64
CA ALA A 184 -21.33 24.62 -16.06
C ALA A 184 -20.90 25.36 -14.79
N ALA A 185 -20.87 26.69 -14.81
CA ALA A 185 -20.50 27.50 -13.65
C ALA A 185 -21.48 27.30 -12.47
N VAL A 186 -22.78 27.30 -12.75
CA VAL A 186 -23.81 27.09 -11.73
C VAL A 186 -23.71 25.67 -11.14
N ALA A 187 -23.56 24.64 -11.98
CA ALA A 187 -23.40 23.28 -11.47
C ALA A 187 -22.12 23.10 -10.65
N PHE A 188 -21.01 23.72 -11.07
CA PHE A 188 -19.78 23.73 -10.28
C PHE A 188 -20.01 24.37 -8.90
N LEU A 189 -20.63 25.56 -8.85
CA LEU A 189 -20.87 26.29 -7.61
C LEU A 189 -21.85 25.57 -6.67
N ILE A 190 -22.94 25.02 -7.20
CA ILE A 190 -23.95 24.27 -6.43
C ILE A 190 -23.33 23.02 -5.78
N ILE A 191 -22.31 22.42 -6.39
CA ILE A 191 -21.65 21.23 -5.83
C ILE A 191 -20.51 21.62 -4.90
N VAL A 192 -19.64 22.56 -5.30
CA VAL A 192 -18.44 22.91 -4.53
C VAL A 192 -18.77 23.57 -3.20
N VAL A 193 -19.75 24.48 -3.16
CA VAL A 193 -20.04 25.28 -1.95
C VAL A 193 -20.59 24.41 -0.82
N PRO A 194 -21.64 23.59 -1.00
CA PRO A 194 -22.15 22.74 0.08
C PRO A 194 -21.15 21.68 0.51
N LEU A 195 -20.41 21.06 -0.43
CA LEU A 195 -19.40 20.07 -0.09
C LEU A 195 -18.23 20.67 0.70
N TRP A 196 -17.79 21.88 0.37
CA TRP A 196 -16.73 22.57 1.10
C TRP A 196 -17.17 23.02 2.50
N LEU A 197 -18.38 23.61 2.60
CA LEU A 197 -18.93 24.06 3.88
C LEU A 197 -19.26 22.86 4.81
N GLY A 198 -19.70 21.75 4.23
CA GLY A 198 -20.02 20.51 4.95
C GLY A 198 -18.85 19.53 5.07
N ARG A 199 -17.62 19.90 4.73
CA ARG A 199 -16.49 18.96 4.63
C ARG A 199 -16.20 18.22 5.93
N GLU A 200 -16.41 18.84 7.09
CA GLU A 200 -16.22 18.21 8.40
C GLU A 200 -17.25 17.11 8.71
N LEU A 201 -18.40 17.12 8.02
CA LEU A 201 -19.45 16.10 8.18
C LEU A 201 -19.20 14.87 7.30
N VAL A 202 -18.29 14.98 6.33
CA VAL A 202 -18.00 13.91 5.37
C VAL A 202 -16.87 13.04 5.93
N PRO A 203 -17.07 11.72 6.10
CA PRO A 203 -16.01 10.82 6.54
C PRO A 203 -15.05 10.52 5.37
N TRP A 204 -14.16 11.46 5.05
CA TRP A 204 -13.23 11.38 3.91
C TRP A 204 -12.35 10.12 3.95
N GLU A 205 -12.03 9.62 5.14
CA GLU A 205 -11.28 8.37 5.31
C GLU A 205 -12.02 7.13 4.77
N ALA A 206 -13.35 7.17 4.77
CA ALA A 206 -14.23 6.12 4.29
C ALA A 206 -14.63 6.28 2.82
N MET A 207 -14.17 7.33 2.14
CA MET A 207 -14.55 7.66 0.75
C MET A 207 -14.34 6.49 -0.22
N ALA A 208 -13.34 5.63 0.02
CA ALA A 208 -13.03 4.48 -0.82
C ALA A 208 -13.79 3.19 -0.48
N ARG A 209 -14.56 3.15 0.62
CA ARG A 209 -15.29 1.94 1.04
C ARG A 209 -16.19 1.36 -0.04
N PRO A 210 -16.98 2.14 -0.81
CA PRO A 210 -17.86 1.56 -1.83
C PRO A 210 -17.16 1.27 -3.17
N TRP A 211 -15.87 1.59 -3.32
CA TRP A 211 -15.16 1.43 -4.60
C TRP A 211 -15.12 -0.02 -5.11
N PRO A 212 -14.89 -1.07 -4.29
CA PRO A 212 -14.98 -2.45 -4.75
C PRO A 212 -16.35 -2.78 -5.38
N LEU A 213 -17.44 -2.30 -4.77
CA LEU A 213 -18.80 -2.48 -5.30
C LEU A 213 -18.95 -1.79 -6.66
N PHE A 214 -18.46 -0.56 -6.80
CA PHE A 214 -18.50 0.16 -8.07
C PHE A 214 -17.72 -0.56 -9.16
N LEU A 215 -16.52 -1.08 -8.85
CA LEU A 215 -15.73 -1.88 -9.79
C LEU A 215 -16.45 -3.16 -10.22
N VAL A 216 -17.14 -3.85 -9.29
CA VAL A 216 -17.95 -5.04 -9.62
C VAL A 216 -19.07 -4.67 -10.60
N ILE A 217 -19.79 -3.57 -10.36
CA ILE A 217 -20.85 -3.09 -11.26
C ILE A 217 -20.27 -2.74 -12.64
N MET A 218 -19.14 -2.04 -12.68
CA MET A 218 -18.46 -1.68 -13.93
C MET A 218 -17.99 -2.92 -14.69
N LEU A 219 -17.42 -3.90 -14.00
CA LEU A 219 -16.96 -5.17 -14.59
C LEU A 219 -18.13 -5.98 -15.14
N ALA A 220 -19.24 -6.07 -14.40
CA ALA A 220 -20.46 -6.73 -14.87
C ALA A 220 -21.03 -6.05 -16.13
N SER A 221 -21.03 -4.70 -16.17
CA SER A 221 -21.48 -3.94 -17.33
C SER A 221 -20.59 -4.18 -18.56
N ALA A 222 -19.26 -4.21 -18.38
CA ALA A 222 -18.30 -4.47 -19.44
C ALA A 222 -18.40 -5.91 -19.97
N ALA A 223 -18.56 -6.90 -19.08
CA ALA A 223 -18.76 -8.30 -19.45
C ALA A 223 -20.08 -8.51 -20.20
N MET A 224 -21.15 -7.81 -19.82
CA MET A 224 -22.43 -7.86 -20.53
C MET A 224 -22.35 -7.22 -21.92
N ALA A 225 -21.60 -6.14 -22.09
CA ALA A 225 -21.38 -5.52 -23.40
C ALA A 225 -20.71 -6.49 -24.38
N ILE A 226 -19.71 -7.27 -23.93
CA ILE A 226 -19.06 -8.31 -24.74
C ILE A 226 -20.05 -9.39 -25.20
N ARG A 227 -20.96 -9.81 -24.32
CA ARG A 227 -21.91 -10.89 -24.63
C ARG A 227 -22.98 -10.46 -25.63
N ARG A 228 -23.37 -9.18 -25.61
CA ARG A 228 -24.54 -8.68 -26.36
C ARG A 228 -24.20 -8.09 -27.73
N GLN A 229 -22.94 -7.75 -27.99
CA GLN A 229 -22.56 -6.99 -29.17
C GLN A 229 -21.39 -7.64 -29.89
N THR A 230 -21.49 -7.78 -31.21
CA THR A 230 -20.33 -7.99 -32.07
C THR A 230 -19.60 -6.67 -32.17
N LEU A 231 -18.46 -6.57 -31.48
CA LEU A 231 -17.63 -5.37 -31.48
C LEU A 231 -16.66 -5.42 -32.64
N ASP A 232 -16.37 -4.26 -33.22
CA ASP A 232 -15.23 -4.10 -34.12
C ASP A 232 -13.91 -4.37 -33.36
N PRO A 233 -12.83 -4.77 -34.06
CA PRO A 233 -11.57 -5.15 -33.41
C PRO A 233 -10.98 -4.07 -32.50
N GLN A 234 -11.19 -2.80 -32.81
CA GLN A 234 -10.64 -1.69 -32.02
C GLN A 234 -11.45 -1.47 -30.73
N ALA A 235 -12.78 -1.46 -30.78
CA ALA A 235 -13.60 -1.39 -29.57
C ALA A 235 -13.45 -2.65 -28.70
N ALA A 236 -13.30 -3.82 -29.32
CA ALA A 236 -12.96 -5.09 -28.68
C ALA A 236 -11.66 -4.99 -27.85
N SER A 237 -10.58 -4.50 -28.46
CA SER A 237 -9.28 -4.30 -27.79
C SER A 237 -9.39 -3.29 -26.62
N ALA A 238 -10.06 -2.16 -26.84
CA ALA A 238 -10.26 -1.16 -25.79
C ALA A 238 -11.09 -1.70 -24.62
N LEU A 239 -12.14 -2.49 -24.89
CA LEU A 239 -12.95 -3.11 -23.85
C LEU A 239 -12.19 -4.22 -23.10
N SER A 240 -11.36 -4.99 -23.79
CA SER A 240 -10.45 -5.97 -23.19
C SER A 240 -9.50 -5.31 -22.19
N LEU A 241 -8.90 -4.17 -22.58
CA LEU A 241 -8.04 -3.39 -21.68
C LEU A 241 -8.83 -2.88 -20.46
N ARG A 242 -10.05 -2.37 -20.66
CA ARG A 242 -10.90 -1.91 -19.54
C ARG A 242 -11.18 -3.05 -18.57
N ILE A 243 -11.55 -4.23 -19.06
CA ILE A 243 -11.79 -5.40 -18.20
C ILE A 243 -10.53 -5.82 -17.46
N SER A 244 -9.39 -5.84 -18.14
CA SER A 244 -8.08 -6.13 -17.54
C SER A 244 -7.80 -5.21 -16.35
N LEU A 245 -7.97 -3.90 -16.55
CA LEU A 245 -7.74 -2.90 -15.50
C LEU A 245 -8.78 -2.98 -14.37
N LEU A 246 -10.04 -3.33 -14.67
CA LEU A 246 -11.06 -3.56 -13.64
C LEU A 246 -10.77 -4.78 -12.79
N VAL A 247 -10.38 -5.90 -13.42
CA VAL A 247 -10.00 -7.13 -12.71
C VAL A 247 -8.74 -6.90 -11.88
N PHE A 248 -7.74 -6.23 -12.44
CA PHE A 248 -6.52 -5.84 -11.72
C PHE A 248 -6.86 -4.97 -10.49
N SER A 249 -7.67 -3.93 -10.67
CA SER A 249 -8.07 -3.01 -9.59
C SER A 249 -8.86 -3.73 -8.50
N LEU A 250 -9.79 -4.61 -8.88
CA LEU A 250 -10.61 -5.38 -7.92
C LEU A 250 -9.76 -6.40 -7.15
N ALA A 251 -8.81 -7.05 -7.83
CA ALA A 251 -7.89 -8.00 -7.20
C ALA A 251 -6.96 -7.33 -6.18
N LEU A 252 -6.46 -6.12 -6.45
CA LEU A 252 -5.70 -5.34 -5.46
C LEU A 252 -6.55 -4.94 -4.26
N LEU A 253 -7.79 -4.53 -4.49
CA LEU A 253 -8.71 -4.18 -3.41
C LEU A 253 -9.21 -5.38 -2.61
N PHE A 254 -9.02 -6.62 -3.08
CA PHE A 254 -9.47 -7.82 -2.36
C PHE A 254 -8.91 -7.89 -0.93
N LYS A 255 -7.66 -7.47 -0.73
CA LYS A 255 -6.99 -7.43 0.59
C LYS A 255 -7.66 -6.45 1.57
N VAL A 256 -8.42 -5.48 1.08
CA VAL A 256 -9.10 -4.46 1.89
C VAL A 256 -10.58 -4.35 1.51
N PHE A 257 -11.18 -5.44 1.01
CA PHE A 257 -12.46 -5.38 0.30
C PHE A 257 -13.59 -4.77 1.13
N PHE A 258 -13.73 -5.17 2.39
CA PHE A 258 -14.81 -4.69 3.26
C PHE A 258 -14.46 -3.37 3.97
N ASN A 259 -13.20 -2.95 3.94
CA ASN A 259 -12.73 -1.75 4.61
C ASN A 259 -11.76 -0.96 3.71
N ALA A 260 -12.16 -0.74 2.46
CA ALA A 260 -11.33 -0.05 1.48
C ALA A 260 -11.15 1.42 1.87
N ARG A 261 -9.89 1.86 1.95
CA ARG A 261 -9.48 3.23 2.32
C ARG A 261 -8.35 3.68 1.40
N VAL A 262 -8.13 4.98 1.29
CA VAL A 262 -6.97 5.56 0.58
C VAL A 262 -5.73 5.71 1.47
N MET A 263 -5.90 5.66 2.80
CA MET A 263 -4.79 5.68 3.76
C MET A 263 -4.13 4.31 3.93
N HIS A 264 -2.94 4.26 4.55
CA HIS A 264 -2.15 3.04 4.76
C HIS A 264 -1.97 2.26 3.45
N TYR A 265 -2.38 0.99 3.37
CA TYR A 265 -2.25 0.18 2.15
C TYR A 265 -2.96 0.78 0.92
N GLY A 266 -3.96 1.64 1.17
CA GLY A 266 -4.78 2.30 0.16
C GLY A 266 -4.02 3.12 -0.88
N PHE A 267 -2.92 3.77 -0.51
CA PHE A 267 -2.20 4.67 -1.44
C PHE A 267 -1.72 3.89 -2.68
N GLY A 268 -1.37 2.62 -2.50
CA GLY A 268 -1.02 1.69 -3.56
C GLY A 268 -2.24 0.95 -4.11
N LEU A 269 -2.92 0.19 -3.24
CA LEU A 269 -3.93 -0.79 -3.64
C LEU A 269 -5.18 -0.15 -4.26
N ALA A 270 -5.57 1.03 -3.79
CA ALA A 270 -6.78 1.72 -4.26
C ALA A 270 -6.52 2.65 -5.46
N MET A 271 -5.27 2.92 -5.81
CA MET A 271 -4.94 3.85 -6.91
C MET A 271 -5.52 3.40 -8.26
N PRO A 272 -5.37 2.13 -8.70
CA PRO A 272 -5.97 1.70 -9.97
C PRO A 272 -7.50 1.80 -9.97
N ALA A 273 -8.14 1.51 -8.83
CA ALA A 273 -9.58 1.67 -8.67
C ALA A 273 -10.01 3.14 -8.82
N ALA A 274 -9.30 4.07 -8.15
CA ALA A 274 -9.55 5.51 -8.28
C ALA A 274 -9.44 5.97 -9.74
N MET A 275 -8.40 5.51 -10.46
CA MET A 275 -8.22 5.83 -11.89
C MET A 275 -9.38 5.30 -12.75
N MET A 276 -9.85 4.08 -12.48
CA MET A 276 -11.01 3.53 -13.20
C MET A 276 -12.30 4.29 -12.92
N LEU A 277 -12.52 4.71 -11.67
CA LEU A 277 -13.68 5.54 -11.31
C LEU A 277 -13.62 6.92 -11.95
N ILE A 278 -12.45 7.56 -11.98
CA ILE A 278 -12.23 8.83 -12.70
C ILE A 278 -12.52 8.65 -14.19
N ALA A 279 -11.95 7.61 -14.82
CA ALA A 279 -12.16 7.34 -16.22
C ALA A 279 -13.66 7.12 -16.53
N ALA A 280 -14.36 6.37 -15.68
CA ALA A 280 -15.78 6.11 -15.84
C ALA A 280 -16.63 7.36 -15.67
N ALA A 281 -16.38 8.14 -14.61
CA ALA A 281 -17.05 9.39 -14.36
C ALA A 281 -16.82 10.40 -15.49
N TRP A 282 -15.59 10.50 -16.00
CA TRP A 282 -15.23 11.51 -16.99
C TRP A 282 -15.61 11.16 -18.44
N SER A 283 -15.59 9.87 -18.78
CA SER A 283 -15.72 9.41 -20.17
C SER A 283 -16.87 8.44 -20.43
N TRP A 284 -17.29 7.61 -19.47
CA TRP A 284 -18.31 6.58 -19.71
C TRP A 284 -19.71 7.07 -19.32
N LEU A 285 -19.84 7.81 -18.23
CA LEU A 285 -21.12 8.36 -17.77
C LEU A 285 -21.65 9.52 -18.62
N PRO A 286 -20.86 10.50 -19.09
CA PRO A 286 -21.43 11.65 -19.81
C PRO A 286 -22.19 11.30 -21.09
N PRO A 287 -21.75 10.33 -21.93
CA PRO A 287 -22.56 9.86 -23.05
C PRO A 287 -23.91 9.26 -22.63
N LEU A 288 -23.99 8.59 -21.47
CA LEU A 288 -25.25 8.07 -20.94
C LEU A 288 -26.17 9.22 -20.52
N VAL A 289 -25.64 10.23 -19.84
CA VAL A 289 -26.40 11.43 -19.45
C VAL A 289 -26.92 12.18 -20.69
N ALA A 290 -26.12 12.28 -21.75
CA ALA A 290 -26.53 12.89 -23.01
C ALA A 290 -27.73 12.16 -23.65
N ARG A 291 -27.77 10.81 -23.58
CA ARG A 291 -28.89 10.02 -24.11
C ARG A 291 -30.22 10.32 -23.43
N PHE A 292 -30.20 10.79 -22.18
CA PHE A 292 -31.39 11.21 -21.44
C PHE A 292 -31.71 12.71 -21.57
N GLY A 293 -31.02 13.42 -22.47
CA GLY A 293 -31.22 14.85 -22.74
C GLY A 293 -30.42 15.78 -21.84
N GLY A 294 -29.44 15.27 -21.09
CA GLY A 294 -28.57 16.09 -20.24
C GLY A 294 -27.39 16.68 -21.00
N GLN A 295 -26.81 17.75 -20.48
CA GLN A 295 -25.63 18.41 -21.07
C GLN A 295 -24.32 17.87 -20.46
N PRO A 296 -23.46 17.16 -21.23
CA PRO A 296 -22.23 16.54 -20.70
C PRO A 296 -21.24 17.50 -20.06
N ALA A 297 -21.16 18.75 -20.55
CA ALA A 297 -20.27 19.77 -20.00
C ALA A 297 -20.67 20.16 -18.57
N VAL A 298 -21.97 20.28 -18.30
CA VAL A 298 -22.52 20.58 -16.97
C VAL A 298 -22.25 19.43 -16.01
N PHE A 299 -22.44 18.19 -16.47
CA PHE A 299 -22.12 17.00 -15.70
C PHE A 299 -20.62 16.95 -15.32
N ARG A 300 -19.73 17.21 -16.29
CA ARG A 300 -18.27 17.28 -16.04
C ARG A 300 -17.91 18.41 -15.09
N ALA A 301 -18.56 19.57 -15.18
CA ALA A 301 -18.33 20.67 -14.26
C ALA A 301 -18.68 20.30 -12.81
N GLY A 302 -19.81 19.62 -12.59
CA GLY A 302 -20.17 19.07 -11.27
C GLY A 302 -19.14 18.05 -10.77
N LEU A 303 -18.66 17.15 -11.62
CA LEU A 303 -17.58 16.22 -11.25
C LEU A 303 -16.26 16.92 -10.92
N CYS A 304 -15.89 17.96 -11.68
CA CYS A 304 -14.73 18.79 -11.38
C CYS A 304 -14.84 19.42 -9.99
N ALA A 305 -16.02 19.95 -9.63
CA ALA A 305 -16.25 20.50 -8.30
C ALA A 305 -15.98 19.47 -7.20
N VAL A 306 -16.49 18.23 -7.35
CA VAL A 306 -16.22 17.14 -6.39
C VAL A 306 -14.72 16.90 -6.26
N TRP A 307 -14.00 16.77 -7.36
CA TRP A 307 -12.55 16.52 -7.34
C TRP A 307 -11.75 17.67 -6.74
N VAL A 308 -12.14 18.92 -7.01
CA VAL A 308 -11.52 20.09 -6.38
C VAL A 308 -11.68 20.02 -4.86
N VAL A 309 -12.88 19.72 -4.34
CA VAL A 309 -13.08 19.58 -2.90
C VAL A 309 -12.25 18.43 -2.33
N VAL A 310 -12.27 17.25 -2.97
CA VAL A 310 -11.46 16.10 -2.57
C VAL A 310 -9.98 16.48 -2.47
N MET A 311 -9.43 17.16 -3.47
CA MET A 311 -8.03 17.61 -3.49
C MET A 311 -7.74 18.61 -2.37
N LEU A 312 -8.57 19.64 -2.20
CA LEU A 312 -8.38 20.67 -1.19
C LEU A 312 -8.43 20.09 0.23
N VAL A 313 -9.38 19.20 0.51
CA VAL A 313 -9.49 18.50 1.81
C VAL A 313 -8.24 17.66 2.07
N HIS A 314 -7.75 16.91 1.08
CA HIS A 314 -6.55 16.09 1.28
C HIS A 314 -5.27 16.93 1.41
N ILE A 315 -5.21 18.11 0.77
CA ILE A 315 -4.17 19.11 1.00
C ILE A 315 -4.25 19.64 2.43
N GLU A 316 -5.44 20.00 2.92
CA GLU A 316 -5.67 20.46 4.29
C GLU A 316 -5.23 19.41 5.32
N ILE A 317 -5.68 18.15 5.16
CA ILE A 317 -5.26 17.02 6.01
C ILE A 317 -3.74 16.84 5.97
N SER A 318 -3.14 16.88 4.77
CA SER A 318 -1.70 16.72 4.63
C SER A 318 -0.94 17.86 5.30
N ASN A 319 -1.37 19.10 5.07
CA ASN A 319 -0.77 20.29 5.69
C ASN A 319 -0.84 20.21 7.21
N ASN A 320 -1.99 19.85 7.78
CA ASN A 320 -2.15 19.71 9.23
C ASN A 320 -1.20 18.67 9.82
N VAL A 321 -0.99 17.55 9.12
CA VAL A 321 -0.05 16.50 9.55
C VAL A 321 1.41 16.95 9.41
N PHE A 322 1.78 17.59 8.30
CA PHE A 322 3.15 18.04 8.06
C PHE A 322 3.52 19.27 8.91
N ALA A 323 2.57 20.13 9.24
CA ALA A 323 2.79 21.28 10.12
C ALA A 323 3.22 20.87 11.54
N GLY A 324 2.82 19.68 11.99
CA GLY A 324 3.27 19.10 13.26
C GLY A 324 4.70 18.54 13.23
N LYS A 325 5.34 18.46 12.05
CA LYS A 325 6.71 17.93 11.90
C LYS A 325 7.73 19.07 11.92
N THR A 326 8.16 19.46 13.11
CA THR A 326 9.04 20.61 13.34
C THR A 326 10.39 20.24 13.94
N HIS A 327 10.55 19.02 14.46
CA HIS A 327 11.75 18.61 15.17
C HIS A 327 12.77 17.98 14.21
N PRO A 328 13.98 18.56 14.05
CA PRO A 328 15.00 17.97 13.20
C PRO A 328 15.59 16.72 13.82
N VAL A 329 15.74 15.67 13.01
CA VAL A 329 16.40 14.42 13.36
C VAL A 329 17.46 14.11 12.31
N GLY A 330 18.64 13.67 12.73
CA GLY A 330 19.78 13.41 11.85
C GLY A 330 20.52 14.67 11.39
N ALA A 331 21.54 14.48 10.55
CA ALA A 331 22.42 15.54 10.07
C ALA A 331 22.78 15.36 8.58
N GLY A 332 23.18 16.44 7.91
CA GLY A 332 23.57 16.40 6.49
C GLY A 332 22.45 15.86 5.60
N GLY A 333 22.80 14.89 4.73
CA GLY A 333 21.84 14.22 3.83
C GLY A 333 20.80 13.34 4.54
N ASP A 334 21.03 13.00 5.81
CA ASP A 334 20.13 12.15 6.61
C ASP A 334 19.16 12.99 7.46
N ARG A 335 19.20 14.32 7.33
CA ARG A 335 18.35 15.20 8.14
C ARG A 335 16.91 15.22 7.62
N PHE A 336 15.95 15.01 8.51
CA PHE A 336 14.52 15.15 8.22
C PHE A 336 13.78 15.79 9.42
N LEU A 337 12.53 16.20 9.19
CA LEU A 337 11.66 16.73 10.24
C LEU A 337 10.67 15.67 10.72
N ALA A 338 10.57 15.51 12.03
CA ALA A 338 9.66 14.62 12.72
C ALA A 338 8.72 15.42 13.65
N ASP A 339 7.69 14.74 14.15
CA ASP A 339 6.85 15.28 15.22
C ASP A 339 7.61 15.36 16.55
N GLY A 340 6.92 15.70 17.65
CA GLY A 340 7.53 15.85 18.98
C GLY A 340 8.33 14.63 19.46
N ARG A 341 8.07 13.43 18.94
CA ARG A 341 8.87 12.24 19.27
C ARG A 341 10.31 12.32 18.75
N GLY A 342 10.51 13.12 17.69
CA GLY A 342 11.81 13.37 17.07
C GLY A 342 12.83 13.93 18.03
N GLU A 343 12.42 14.74 19.01
CA GLU A 343 13.32 15.29 20.03
C GLU A 343 14.02 14.19 20.83
N PHE A 344 13.26 13.22 21.35
CA PHE A 344 13.81 12.10 22.13
C PHE A 344 14.67 11.17 21.27
N VAL A 345 14.28 10.96 20.01
CA VAL A 345 15.04 10.14 19.06
C VAL A 345 16.37 10.82 18.70
N ALA A 346 16.37 12.12 18.44
CA ALA A 346 17.59 12.88 18.17
C ALA A 346 18.55 12.81 19.37
N ALA A 347 18.03 13.05 20.58
CA ALA A 347 18.83 12.94 21.80
C ALA A 347 19.41 11.53 22.01
N ALA A 348 18.65 10.48 21.71
CA ALA A 348 19.13 9.10 21.79
C ALA A 348 20.23 8.80 20.76
N VAL A 349 20.09 9.31 19.53
CA VAL A 349 21.12 9.19 18.48
C VAL A 349 22.41 9.91 18.92
N ASP A 350 22.30 11.15 19.38
CA ASP A 350 23.44 11.95 19.84
C ASP A 350 24.16 11.26 21.01
N TYR A 351 23.40 10.73 21.97
CA TYR A 351 23.96 9.99 23.09
C TYR A 351 24.76 8.78 22.63
N LEU A 352 24.21 7.96 21.73
CA LEU A 352 24.92 6.78 21.20
C LEU A 352 26.18 7.19 20.45
N GLN A 353 26.13 8.25 19.62
CA GLN A 353 27.30 8.73 18.90
C GLN A 353 28.44 9.15 19.84
N GLN A 354 28.11 9.73 21.00
CA GLN A 354 29.07 10.21 22.00
C GLN A 354 29.60 9.10 22.92
N HIS A 355 28.78 8.09 23.24
CA HIS A 355 29.08 7.14 24.32
C HIS A 355 29.37 5.70 23.87
N SER A 356 29.00 5.33 22.64
CA SER A 356 29.29 4.00 22.09
C SER A 356 30.41 4.05 21.07
N GLN A 357 31.17 2.97 20.94
CA GLN A 357 32.24 2.84 19.95
C GLN A 357 31.70 2.39 18.58
N PRO A 358 32.38 2.71 17.46
CA PRO A 358 31.92 2.31 16.12
C PRO A 358 31.82 0.79 15.86
N ASP A 359 32.58 -0.01 16.60
CA ASP A 359 32.58 -1.47 16.55
C ASP A 359 31.59 -2.13 17.52
N GLU A 360 31.08 -1.38 18.50
CA GLU A 360 30.00 -1.83 19.37
C GLU A 360 28.66 -1.94 18.62
N THR A 361 27.85 -2.90 19.04
CA THR A 361 26.55 -3.19 18.42
C THR A 361 25.40 -2.65 19.26
N VAL A 362 24.35 -2.20 18.57
CA VAL A 362 23.12 -1.65 19.15
C VAL A 362 21.94 -2.46 18.63
N ALA A 363 21.04 -2.94 19.49
CA ALA A 363 19.73 -3.40 19.06
C ALA A 363 18.62 -2.48 19.61
N VAL A 364 17.68 -2.12 18.74
CA VAL A 364 16.56 -1.23 19.08
C VAL A 364 15.27 -2.05 19.08
N MET A 365 14.46 -1.90 20.13
CA MET A 365 13.27 -2.72 20.36
C MET A 365 12.07 -1.89 20.85
N PRO A 366 10.83 -2.28 20.51
CA PRO A 366 10.50 -3.35 19.56
C PRO A 366 10.68 -2.93 18.09
N GLU A 367 10.73 -1.62 17.81
CA GLU A 367 10.96 -1.06 16.48
C GLU A 367 11.75 0.26 16.58
N GLY A 368 12.70 0.49 15.67
CA GLY A 368 13.44 1.74 15.62
C GLY A 368 14.81 1.67 14.96
N ILE A 369 14.99 0.79 13.96
CA ILE A 369 16.29 0.59 13.26
C ILE A 369 16.89 1.89 12.68
N MET A 370 16.09 2.93 12.48
CA MET A 370 16.57 4.25 12.10
C MET A 370 17.60 4.82 13.10
N ILE A 371 17.49 4.52 14.40
CA ILE A 371 18.45 4.94 15.42
C ILE A 371 19.84 4.35 15.12
N ASN A 372 19.92 3.07 14.75
CA ASN A 372 21.17 2.44 14.30
C ASN A 372 21.77 3.17 13.09
N TYR A 373 20.94 3.44 12.08
CA TYR A 373 21.37 4.09 10.85
C TYR A 373 21.95 5.49 11.11
N LEU A 374 21.23 6.31 11.87
CA LEU A 374 21.64 7.69 12.19
C LEU A 374 22.83 7.74 13.15
N ALA A 375 22.89 6.83 14.13
CA ALA A 375 24.03 6.72 15.04
C ALA A 375 25.25 6.05 14.40
N ARG A 376 25.13 5.50 13.19
CA ARG A 376 26.16 4.69 12.51
C ARG A 376 26.61 3.51 13.38
N ARG A 377 25.65 2.72 13.88
CA ARG A 377 25.90 1.52 14.70
C ARG A 377 25.31 0.28 14.07
N ARG A 378 26.07 -0.81 14.10
CA ARG A 378 25.63 -2.10 13.54
C ARG A 378 24.62 -2.76 14.47
N THR A 379 23.66 -3.48 13.87
CA THR A 379 22.83 -4.45 14.59
C THR A 379 23.66 -5.70 14.90
N PRO A 380 23.43 -6.39 16.04
CA PRO A 380 24.15 -7.61 16.40
C PRO A 380 23.85 -8.81 15.49
N GLY A 381 22.72 -8.79 14.76
CA GLY A 381 22.20 -9.95 14.05
C GLY A 381 21.33 -9.59 12.85
N LYS A 382 20.63 -10.59 12.31
CA LYS A 382 19.80 -10.42 11.10
C LYS A 382 18.44 -9.77 11.38
N PHE A 383 17.93 -9.88 12.60
CA PHE A 383 16.64 -9.32 12.99
C PHE A 383 16.78 -7.83 13.33
N GLN A 384 15.89 -7.00 12.77
CA GLN A 384 15.91 -5.54 12.91
C GLN A 384 14.63 -4.98 13.55
N VAL A 385 13.59 -5.81 13.61
CA VAL A 385 12.25 -5.47 14.11
C VAL A 385 11.78 -6.65 14.96
N TYR A 386 11.17 -6.33 16.11
CA TYR A 386 10.75 -7.27 17.14
C TYR A 386 9.27 -7.06 17.46
N LEU A 387 8.44 -6.91 16.43
CA LEU A 387 6.98 -6.82 16.57
C LEU A 387 6.34 -8.21 16.44
N VAL A 388 5.03 -8.27 16.73
CA VAL A 388 4.25 -9.51 16.68
C VAL A 388 4.34 -10.23 15.32
N PRO A 389 4.21 -9.57 14.15
CA PRO A 389 4.32 -10.26 12.86
C PRO A 389 5.68 -10.95 12.65
N GLU A 390 6.78 -10.30 13.00
CA GLU A 390 8.13 -10.84 12.87
C GLU A 390 8.34 -12.04 13.79
N MET A 391 7.83 -11.98 15.03
CA MET A 391 7.88 -13.13 15.95
C MET A 391 7.08 -14.32 15.42
N LEU A 392 5.95 -14.08 14.74
CA LEU A 392 5.17 -15.14 14.09
C LEU A 392 5.89 -15.71 12.86
N MET A 393 6.56 -14.86 12.08
CA MET A 393 7.28 -15.25 10.85
C MET A 393 8.57 -16.02 11.15
N PHE A 394 9.34 -15.58 12.15
CA PHE A 394 10.69 -16.09 12.43
C PHE A 394 10.78 -16.95 13.69
N GLY A 395 9.79 -16.88 14.58
CA GLY A 395 9.77 -17.56 15.85
C GLY A 395 10.48 -16.77 16.96
N GLU A 396 9.76 -16.45 18.03
CA GLU A 396 10.31 -15.70 19.19
C GLU A 396 11.56 -16.37 19.78
N GLN A 397 11.54 -17.69 19.93
CA GLN A 397 12.65 -18.45 20.52
C GLN A 397 13.92 -18.37 19.68
N GLU A 398 13.80 -18.47 18.35
CA GLU A 398 14.94 -18.36 17.43
C GLU A 398 15.51 -16.94 17.44
N MET A 399 14.64 -15.93 17.43
CA MET A 399 15.04 -14.54 17.52
C MET A 399 15.79 -14.24 18.83
N LEU A 400 15.30 -14.77 19.96
CA LEU A 400 15.93 -14.60 21.27
C LEU A 400 17.24 -15.39 21.37
N ALA A 401 17.29 -16.59 20.80
CA ALA A 401 18.50 -17.42 20.80
C ALA A 401 19.64 -16.74 20.03
N GLU A 402 19.37 -16.17 18.85
CA GLU A 402 20.38 -15.42 18.10
C GLU A 402 20.88 -14.20 18.88
N LEU A 403 19.97 -13.45 19.52
CA LEU A 403 20.35 -12.30 20.35
C LEU A 403 21.22 -12.72 21.55
N LYS A 404 20.89 -13.84 22.20
CA LYS A 404 21.71 -14.40 23.30
C LYS A 404 23.08 -14.90 22.82
N GLN A 405 23.16 -15.41 21.60
CA GLN A 405 24.42 -15.87 21.01
C GLN A 405 25.34 -14.69 20.65
N LYS A 406 24.77 -13.55 20.27
CA LYS A 406 25.48 -12.32 19.92
C LYS A 406 24.88 -11.13 20.68
N PRO A 407 25.09 -11.05 22.00
CA PRO A 407 24.42 -10.05 22.83
C PRO A 407 24.98 -8.66 22.51
N PRO A 408 24.15 -7.67 22.13
CA PRO A 408 24.65 -6.35 21.80
C PRO A 408 25.21 -5.64 23.03
N GLU A 409 26.17 -4.73 22.84
CA GLU A 409 26.70 -3.91 23.92
C GLU A 409 25.64 -2.94 24.45
N TRP A 410 24.78 -2.46 23.54
CA TRP A 410 23.73 -1.49 23.83
C TRP A 410 22.36 -1.99 23.37
N LEU A 411 21.35 -1.72 24.19
CA LEU A 411 19.95 -1.85 23.80
C LEU A 411 19.24 -0.51 23.91
N VAL A 412 18.29 -0.29 23.00
CA VAL A 412 17.44 0.90 23.02
C VAL A 412 16.00 0.45 23.03
N LEU A 413 15.30 0.69 24.14
CA LEU A 413 13.87 0.45 24.24
C LEU A 413 13.14 1.73 23.83
N VAL A 414 12.37 1.65 22.75
CA VAL A 414 11.58 2.75 22.22
C VAL A 414 10.12 2.52 22.59
N HIS A 415 9.46 3.56 23.09
CA HIS A 415 8.05 3.46 23.42
C HIS A 415 7.19 3.23 22.16
N ARG A 416 6.36 2.19 22.19
CA ARG A 416 5.38 1.88 21.16
C ARG A 416 4.18 1.17 21.79
N ASP A 417 2.97 1.56 21.37
CA ASP A 417 1.72 0.86 21.72
C ASP A 417 1.33 -0.02 20.53
N ASP A 418 1.38 -1.33 20.73
CA ASP A 418 1.16 -2.34 19.70
C ASP A 418 -0.26 -2.91 19.71
N SER A 419 -1.22 -2.23 20.35
CA SER A 419 -2.60 -2.73 20.50
C SER A 419 -3.25 -3.08 19.16
N GLU A 420 -2.77 -2.51 18.05
CA GLU A 420 -3.16 -2.85 16.69
C GLU A 420 -2.95 -4.34 16.34
N TYR A 421 -1.96 -4.99 16.96
CA TYR A 421 -1.68 -6.42 16.86
C TYR A 421 -2.36 -7.27 17.93
N GLY A 422 -3.15 -6.66 18.82
CA GLY A 422 -3.82 -7.33 19.94
C GLY A 422 -3.01 -7.42 21.24
N HIS A 423 -1.80 -6.87 21.28
CA HIS A 423 -0.91 -6.85 22.45
C HIS A 423 -0.39 -5.44 22.67
N ARG A 424 -0.33 -4.93 23.90
CA ARG A 424 -0.01 -3.51 24.09
C ARG A 424 1.50 -3.23 24.12
N PHE A 425 2.26 -3.92 24.97
CA PHE A 425 3.67 -3.61 25.21
C PHE A 425 4.61 -4.80 25.06
N PHE A 426 5.70 -4.58 24.32
CA PHE A 426 6.83 -5.51 24.21
C PHE A 426 7.48 -5.79 25.57
N GLY A 427 7.93 -7.04 25.77
CA GLY A 427 8.56 -7.49 27.01
C GLY A 427 7.57 -7.73 28.16
N ARG A 428 6.27 -7.48 27.94
CA ARG A 428 5.19 -7.69 28.93
C ARG A 428 4.02 -8.49 28.34
N ASP A 429 3.40 -7.97 27.29
CA ASP A 429 2.22 -8.59 26.67
C ASP A 429 2.59 -9.56 25.53
N TYR A 430 3.77 -9.36 24.93
CA TYR A 430 4.41 -10.23 23.95
C TYR A 430 5.94 -10.09 24.05
N GLY A 431 6.71 -11.04 23.52
CA GLY A 431 8.18 -11.00 23.63
C GLY A 431 8.68 -11.08 25.08
N GLN A 432 7.95 -11.78 25.96
CA GLN A 432 8.22 -11.80 27.41
C GLN A 432 9.63 -12.32 27.70
N GLY A 433 10.10 -13.31 26.96
CA GLY A 433 11.45 -13.85 27.11
C GLY A 433 12.54 -12.81 26.80
N PHE A 434 12.29 -11.86 25.89
CA PHE A 434 13.18 -10.73 25.70
C PHE A 434 13.14 -9.78 26.91
N GLY A 435 11.94 -9.44 27.39
CA GLY A 435 11.78 -8.54 28.54
C GLY A 435 12.45 -9.05 29.82
N GLU A 436 12.38 -10.35 30.08
CA GLU A 436 13.10 -11.02 31.17
C GLU A 436 14.62 -10.95 30.96
N TRP A 437 15.10 -11.40 29.80
CA TRP A 437 16.53 -11.42 29.50
C TRP A 437 17.18 -10.02 29.57
N ILE A 438 16.49 -8.99 29.07
CA ILE A 438 16.98 -7.61 29.11
C ILE A 438 17.12 -7.12 30.55
N ARG A 439 16.12 -7.37 31.41
CA ARG A 439 16.18 -6.96 32.83
C ARG A 439 17.29 -7.65 33.60
N GLU A 440 17.62 -8.89 33.25
CA GLU A 440 18.70 -9.66 33.89
C GLU A 440 20.09 -9.23 33.43
N ASN A 441 20.25 -8.79 32.18
CA ASN A 441 21.56 -8.64 31.53
C ASN A 441 21.95 -7.20 31.21
N TYR A 442 21.03 -6.23 31.29
CA TYR A 442 21.27 -4.84 30.93
C TYR A 442 20.86 -3.89 32.05
N GLN A 443 21.59 -2.78 32.15
CA GLN A 443 21.34 -1.71 33.11
C GLN A 443 21.05 -0.40 32.38
N GLY A 444 20.14 0.41 32.93
CA GLY A 444 19.78 1.71 32.36
C GLY A 444 20.99 2.63 32.31
N ALA A 445 21.28 3.16 31.12
CA ALA A 445 22.36 4.12 30.88
C ALA A 445 21.81 5.54 30.74
N GLN A 446 20.74 5.73 29.97
CA GLN A 446 20.14 7.04 29.76
C GLN A 446 18.65 6.92 29.41
N LEU A 447 17.83 7.80 29.97
CA LEU A 447 16.39 7.91 29.68
C LEU A 447 16.08 9.27 29.05
N PHE A 448 15.31 9.25 27.96
CA PHE A 448 14.77 10.45 27.31
C PHE A 448 13.23 10.36 27.29
N GLY A 449 12.56 11.32 27.91
CA GLY A 449 11.09 11.32 28.01
C GLY A 449 10.58 10.39 29.11
N ALA A 450 9.42 9.76 28.88
CA ALA A 450 8.83 8.82 29.83
C ALA A 450 9.48 7.44 29.76
N HIS A 451 9.30 6.62 30.80
CA HIS A 451 9.76 5.23 30.74
C HIS A 451 9.01 4.47 29.63
N PRO A 452 9.71 3.93 28.62
CA PRO A 452 9.05 3.27 27.49
C PRO A 452 8.30 2.02 27.94
N LEU A 453 7.30 1.60 27.15
CA LEU A 453 6.55 0.34 27.31
C LEU A 453 5.80 0.16 28.65
N THR A 454 5.43 1.27 29.33
CA THR A 454 4.71 1.21 30.63
C THR A 454 3.40 2.01 30.66
N GLY A 455 3.36 3.18 30.01
CA GLY A 455 2.23 4.12 30.04
C GLY A 455 1.90 4.66 28.65
N PRO A 456 1.16 5.78 28.53
CA PRO A 456 0.76 6.34 27.23
C PRO A 456 1.78 7.32 26.63
N TYR A 457 2.80 7.71 27.40
CA TYR A 457 3.74 8.76 27.02
C TYR A 457 4.97 8.17 26.33
N PHE A 458 5.41 8.86 25.28
CA PHE A 458 6.58 8.45 24.52
C PHE A 458 7.88 8.67 25.30
N GLY A 459 8.83 7.78 25.08
CA GLY A 459 10.20 7.93 25.55
C GLY A 459 11.11 6.82 25.03
N VAL A 460 12.40 6.98 25.31
CA VAL A 460 13.47 6.11 24.85
C VAL A 460 14.39 5.81 26.02
N LEU A 461 14.60 4.53 26.33
CA LEU A 461 15.53 4.08 27.34
C LEU A 461 16.71 3.38 26.66
N ILE A 462 17.90 3.94 26.82
CA ILE A 462 19.15 3.32 26.41
C ILE A 462 19.69 2.52 27.61
N THR A 463 20.05 1.27 27.36
CA THR A 463 20.65 0.38 28.34
C THR A 463 21.97 -0.17 27.82
N ARG A 464 22.86 -0.54 28.75
CA ARG A 464 24.16 -1.12 28.46
C ARG A 464 24.30 -2.48 29.12
N ARG A 465 24.97 -3.41 28.46
CA ARG A 465 25.21 -4.77 28.96
C ARG A 465 25.98 -4.71 30.28
N ALA A 466 25.45 -5.35 31.32
CA ALA A 466 25.91 -5.17 32.71
C ALA A 466 27.35 -5.64 32.95
N ASP A 467 27.82 -6.65 32.21
CA ASP A 467 29.19 -7.17 32.26
C ASP A 467 30.22 -6.16 31.70
N THR A 468 29.84 -5.36 30.71
CA THR A 468 30.73 -4.34 30.09
C THR A 468 30.89 -3.07 30.92
N MET A 469 30.07 -2.87 31.95
CA MET A 469 30.15 -1.71 32.84
C MET A 469 31.17 -1.87 33.97
N ARG A 470 31.73 -3.07 34.17
CA ARG A 470 32.83 -3.28 35.12
C ARG A 470 34.13 -2.75 34.49
N PRO A 471 34.97 -2.00 35.24
CA PRO A 471 36.23 -1.49 34.70
C PRO A 471 37.08 -2.67 34.22
N ARG A 472 37.63 -2.58 33.00
CA ARG A 472 38.68 -3.50 32.54
C ARG A 472 39.78 -3.46 33.59
N PRO A 473 40.21 -4.60 34.17
CA PRO A 473 41.38 -4.59 35.05
C PRO A 473 42.54 -3.99 34.26
N ALA A 474 43.21 -3.00 34.86
CA ALA A 474 44.41 -2.41 34.29
C ALA A 474 45.44 -3.54 34.12
N GLY A 475 45.70 -3.89 32.86
CA GLY A 475 46.73 -4.84 32.45
C GLY A 475 47.92 -4.09 31.89
#